data_AF-X1ATF3-F1
#
_entry.id   AF-X1ATF3-F1
#
_cell.length_a   1.000
_cell.length_b   1.000
_cell.length_c   1.000
_cell.angle_alpha   90.00
_cell.angle_beta   90.00
_cell.angle_gamma   90.00
#
_symmetry.space_group_name_H-M   'P 1'
#
loop_
_entity.id
_entity.type
_entity.pdbx_description
1 polymer ?
#
loop_
_entity_poly.entity_id
_entity_poly.type
_entity_poly.pdbx_seq_one_letter_code
_entity_poly.pdbx_strand_id
1 'polypeptide(L)'
;MVENEEVISFVRKFSFQKSEKDDIHGFSHVERVFNLCLQIGKGLGANLLNLKIAALLHDIGRTYKNIVDYNKNHAELSAEIAAE
;
A
#
# COMPACT_ATOMS: atom_id res chain seq x y z
N MET A 1 -5.79 -13.46 -16.28
CA MET A 1 -6.38 -13.39 -14.92
C MET A 1 -5.45 -13.94 -13.84
N VAL A 2 -4.70 -15.02 -14.09
CA VAL A 2 -3.73 -15.60 -13.14
C VAL A 2 -2.59 -14.62 -12.79
N GLU A 3 -2.02 -13.92 -13.79
CA GLU A 3 -0.92 -12.95 -13.57
C GLU A 3 -1.26 -11.85 -12.56
N ASN A 4 -2.50 -11.35 -12.56
CA ASN A 4 -2.89 -10.26 -11.66
C ASN A 4 -2.89 -10.71 -10.19
N GLU A 5 -3.29 -11.95 -9.90
CA GLU A 5 -3.32 -12.46 -8.53
C GLU A 5 -1.91 -12.71 -7.98
N GLU A 6 -0.97 -13.14 -8.83
CA GLU A 6 0.44 -13.25 -8.45
C GLU A 6 1.07 -11.88 -8.14
N VAL A 7 0.79 -10.88 -8.97
CA VAL A 7 1.23 -9.49 -8.73
C VAL A 7 0.65 -8.95 -7.43
N ILE A 8 -0.66 -9.13 -7.19
CA ILE A 8 -1.30 -8.66 -5.95
C ILE A 8 -0.70 -9.37 -4.73
N SER A 9 -0.44 -10.68 -4.82
CA SER A 9 0.19 -11.46 -3.75
C SER A 9 1.60 -10.95 -3.43
N PHE A 10 2.39 -10.69 -4.47
CA PHE A 10 3.73 -10.09 -4.32
C PHE A 10 3.66 -8.72 -3.64
N VAL A 11 2.81 -7.82 -4.16
CA VAL A 11 2.61 -6.46 -3.62
C VAL A 11 2.14 -6.50 -2.17
N ARG A 12 1.25 -7.44 -1.82
CA ARG A 12 0.77 -7.62 -0.45
C ARG A 12 1.89 -8.04 0.49
N LYS A 13 2.73 -8.99 0.06
CA LYS A 13 3.90 -9.43 0.84
C LYS A 13 4.92 -8.30 1.02
N PHE A 14 5.17 -7.54 -0.03
CA PHE A 14 6.05 -6.38 0.01
C PHE A 14 5.53 -5.31 0.99
N SER A 15 4.24 -4.97 0.90
CA SER A 15 3.56 -4.06 1.83
C SER A 15 3.67 -4.53 3.28
N PHE A 16 3.42 -5.81 3.56
CA PHE A 16 3.58 -6.38 4.90
C PHE A 16 5.02 -6.22 5.43
N GLN A 17 6.02 -6.47 4.60
CA GLN A 17 7.43 -6.33 4.98
C GLN A 17 7.85 -4.86 5.22
N LYS A 18 7.15 -3.91 4.61
CA LYS A 18 7.40 -2.46 4.69
C LYS A 18 6.45 -1.73 5.64
N SER A 19 5.60 -2.44 6.37
CA SER A 19 4.71 -1.86 7.36
C SER A 19 5.39 -1.73 8.71
N GLU A 20 4.96 -0.73 9.50
CA GLU A 20 5.37 -0.62 10.89
C GLU A 20 4.86 -1.81 11.73
N LYS A 21 5.40 -1.95 12.94
CA LYS A 21 5.02 -3.02 13.87
C LYS A 21 4.10 -2.51 14.97
N ASP A 22 3.13 -1.67 14.61
CA ASP A 22 2.12 -1.14 15.52
C ASP A 22 0.71 -1.21 14.91
N ASP A 23 -0.31 -0.88 15.70
CA ASP A 23 -1.72 -0.96 15.29
C ASP A 23 -2.22 0.28 14.52
N ILE A 24 -1.45 1.38 14.55
CA ILE A 24 -1.82 2.67 13.99
C ILE A 24 -1.43 2.73 12.51
N HIS A 25 -0.21 2.30 12.20
CA HIS A 25 0.45 2.35 10.89
C HIS A 25 1.02 1.00 10.44
N GLY A 26 0.85 -0.07 11.21
CA GLY A 26 1.25 -1.41 10.76
C GLY A 26 0.30 -2.04 9.74
N PHE A 27 0.60 -3.26 9.32
CA PHE A 27 -0.11 -3.89 8.19
C PHE A 27 -1.62 -4.05 8.43
N SER A 28 -2.06 -4.18 9.68
CA SER A 28 -3.49 -4.23 10.02
C SER A 28 -4.23 -2.95 9.58
N HIS A 29 -3.57 -1.79 9.65
CA HIS A 29 -4.09 -0.53 9.12
C HIS A 29 -4.28 -0.62 7.60
N VAL A 30 -3.25 -1.07 6.89
CA VAL A 30 -3.28 -1.26 5.43
C VAL A 30 -4.40 -2.21 5.01
N GLU A 31 -4.64 -3.29 5.75
CA GLU A 31 -5.72 -4.24 5.46
C GLU A 31 -7.11 -3.61 5.60
N ARG A 32 -7.33 -2.79 6.63
CA ARG A 32 -8.60 -2.04 6.80
C ARG A 32 -8.82 -1.08 5.64
N VAL A 33 -7.80 -0.31 5.25
CA VAL A 33 -7.85 0.63 4.12
C VAL A 33 -8.12 -0.11 2.81
N PHE A 34 -7.42 -1.22 2.55
CA PHE A 34 -7.62 -2.07 1.38
C PHE A 34 -9.07 -2.54 1.26
N ASN A 35 -9.63 -3.10 2.33
CA ASN A 35 -11.00 -3.61 2.32
C ASN A 35 -12.03 -2.51 2.06
N LEU A 36 -11.89 -1.36 2.73
CA LEU A 36 -12.78 -0.21 2.55
C LEU A 36 -12.67 0.37 1.13
N CYS A 37 -11.44 0.51 0.62
CA CYS A 37 -11.17 0.99 -0.74
C CYS A 37 -11.85 0.10 -1.79
N LEU A 38 -11.79 -1.22 -1.64
CA LEU A 38 -12.46 -2.14 -2.57
C LEU A 38 -13.98 -2.11 -2.44
N GLN A 39 -14.54 -1.91 -1.24
CA GLN A 39 -15.98 -1.76 -1.08
C GLN A 39 -16.48 -0.51 -1.82
N ILE A 40 -15.81 0.63 -1.64
CA ILE A 40 -16.13 1.90 -2.32
C ILE A 40 -15.93 1.75 -3.83
N GLY A 41 -14.78 1.23 -4.24
CA GLY A 41 -14.42 1.09 -5.66
C GLY A 41 -15.38 0.21 -6.45
N LYS A 42 -15.88 -0.87 -5.84
CA LYS A 42 -16.93 -1.71 -6.46
C LYS A 42 -18.22 -0.92 -6.66
N GLY A 43 -18.65 -0.14 -5.66
CA GLY A 43 -19.84 0.70 -5.76
C GLY A 43 -19.76 1.78 -6.83
N LEU A 44 -18.55 2.25 -7.13
CA LEU A 44 -18.28 3.29 -8.14
C LEU A 44 -17.89 2.74 -9.53
N GLY A 45 -17.80 1.41 -9.70
CA GLY A 45 -17.32 0.82 -10.96
C GLY A 45 -15.86 1.15 -11.28
N ALA A 46 -15.03 1.39 -10.26
CA ALA A 46 -13.63 1.75 -10.41
C ALA A 46 -12.76 0.56 -10.86
N ASN A 47 -11.58 0.85 -11.41
CA ASN A 47 -10.58 -0.17 -11.73
C ASN A 47 -10.02 -0.79 -10.43
N LEU A 48 -10.51 -1.99 -10.08
CA LEU A 48 -10.13 -2.66 -8.85
C LEU A 48 -8.66 -3.08 -8.80
N LEU A 49 -8.00 -3.34 -9.93
CA LEU A 49 -6.57 -3.68 -9.93
C LEU A 49 -5.73 -2.50 -9.43
N ASN A 50 -6.00 -1.31 -9.95
CA ASN A 50 -5.33 -0.08 -9.50
C ASN A 50 -5.59 0.19 -8.03
N LEU A 51 -6.84 0.04 -7.57
CA LEU A 51 -7.18 0.24 -6.16
C LEU A 51 -6.51 -0.77 -5.23
N LYS A 52 -6.45 -2.06 -5.62
CA LYS A 52 -5.76 -3.09 -4.85
C LYS A 52 -4.29 -2.72 -4.64
N ILE A 53 -3.59 -2.37 -5.73
CA ILE A 53 -2.16 -2.04 -5.69
C ILE A 53 -1.93 -0.75 -4.90
N ALA A 54 -2.69 0.31 -5.20
CA ALA A 54 -2.55 1.61 -4.54
C ALA A 54 -2.80 1.51 -3.02
N ALA A 55 -3.86 0.82 -2.60
CA ALA A 55 -4.18 0.69 -1.18
C ALA A 55 -3.10 -0.10 -0.41
N LEU A 56 -2.53 -1.14 -1.00
CA LEU A 56 -1.43 -1.91 -0.39
C LEU A 56 -0.14 -1.08 -0.27
N LEU A 57 0.13 -0.18 -1.22
CA LEU A 57 1.39 0.56 -1.28
C LEU A 57 1.35 1.97 -0.65
N HIS A 58 0.17 2.49 -0.29
CA HIS A 58 0.01 3.91 0.06
C HIS A 58 0.86 4.40 1.24
N ASP A 59 1.28 3.51 2.14
CA ASP A 59 1.92 3.86 3.42
C ASP A 59 3.34 3.25 3.61
N ILE A 60 3.87 2.59 2.57
CA ILE A 60 5.18 1.89 2.64
C ILE A 60 6.37 2.83 2.83
N GLY A 61 6.20 4.13 2.56
CA GLY A 61 7.20 5.16 2.76
C GLY A 61 7.52 5.40 4.23
N ARG A 62 6.66 5.01 5.18
CA ARG A 62 6.86 5.27 6.62
C ARG A 62 8.02 4.51 7.26
N THR A 63 8.33 3.31 6.79
CA THR A 63 9.40 2.49 7.38
C THR A 63 10.76 2.72 6.74
N TYR A 64 10.83 3.61 5.75
CA TYR A 64 12.07 3.84 5.04
C TYR A 64 13.08 4.54 5.96
N LYS A 65 14.24 3.89 6.15
CA LYS A 65 15.28 4.20 7.17
C LYS A 65 15.84 5.63 7.12
N ASN A 66 15.48 6.44 6.13
CA ASN A 66 16.02 7.78 5.90
C ASN A 66 15.03 8.91 6.22
N ILE A 67 13.87 8.67 6.86
CA ILE A 67 12.94 9.74 7.27
C ILE A 67 13.62 10.76 8.20
N VAL A 68 14.67 10.37 8.93
CA VAL A 68 15.41 11.29 9.79
C VAL A 68 16.32 12.24 8.98
N ASP A 69 16.81 11.82 7.80
CA ASP A 69 17.68 12.63 6.93
C ASP A 69 16.94 13.32 5.78
N TYR A 70 15.76 12.83 5.42
CA TYR A 70 14.88 13.42 4.42
C TYR A 70 13.63 13.96 5.11
N ASN A 71 13.48 15.28 5.16
CA ASN A 71 12.27 16.03 5.52
C ASN A 71 11.08 15.77 4.55
N LYS A 72 11.06 14.60 3.91
CA LYS A 72 10.17 14.24 2.81
C LYS A 72 8.91 13.58 3.34
N ASN A 73 7.79 13.92 2.74
CA ASN A 73 6.50 13.38 3.12
C ASN A 73 6.42 11.88 2.77
N HIS A 74 5.91 11.06 3.71
CA HIS A 74 5.75 9.61 3.51
C HIS A 74 4.87 9.25 2.30
N ALA A 75 3.91 10.10 1.91
CA ALA A 75 3.07 9.86 0.74
C ALA A 75 3.87 10.01 -0.56
N GLU A 76 4.72 11.04 -0.65
CA GLU A 76 5.63 11.21 -1.80
C GLU A 76 6.60 10.05 -1.90
N LEU A 77 7.19 9.65 -0.77
CA LEU A 77 8.12 8.52 -0.73
C LEU A 77 7.44 7.19 -1.06
N SER A 78 6.18 6.99 -0.62
CA SER A 78 5.41 5.79 -0.98
C SER A 78 5.14 5.72 -2.49
N ALA A 79 4.87 6.87 -3.12
CA ALA A 79 4.68 6.94 -4.57
C ALA A 79 5.99 6.65 -5.34
N GLU A 80 7.13 7.12 -4.85
CA GLU A 80 8.44 6.83 -5.44
C GLU A 80 8.80 5.35 -5.33
N ILE A 81 8.64 4.75 -4.13
CA ILE A 81 8.90 3.32 -3.93
C ILE A 81 7.96 2.46 -4.78
N ALA A 82 6.71 2.89 -4.98
CA ALA A 82 5.75 2.16 -5.82
C ALA A 82 6.07 2.21 -7.32
N ALA A 83 6.93 3.13 -7.76
CA ALA A 83 7.35 3.29 -9.15
C ALA A 83 8.63 2.50 -9.50
N GLU A 84 9.35 1.99 -8.49
CA GLU A 84 10.52 1.11 -8.62
C GLU A 84 10.13 -0.35 -8.94
#